data_AF-F4IWJ4-F1
#
_entry.id   AF-F4IWJ4-F1
#
_cell.length_a   1.000
_cell.length_b   1.000
_cell.length_c   1.000
_cell.angle_alpha   90.00
_cell.angle_beta   90.00
_cell.angle_gamma   90.00
#
_symmetry.space_group_name_H-M   'P 1'
#
loop_
_entity.id
_entity.type
_entity.pdbx_description
1 polymer ?
#
loop_
_entity_poly.entity_id
_entity_poly.type
_entity_poly.pdbx_seq_one_letter_code
_entity_poly.pdbx_strand_id
1 'polypeptide(L)'
;MTENVRGHEHLVSVVNQGDGMECDACDQLHVGGYSCSECKFNIHKKCVYVFTAKEIFDHPSHDGHCLKLLTTGAPDHTDPKCHLCGKNTKRLLYHCSDCKLNLDIGCIADHRSAPFHLNMSWHHHPLVLGLSYFDRCSFCHKIGNEDSKGYRCLRCGLVIHTRCTFIFDSPEITHPAHVRHPLKRLTDGAPNYTDQRCHICGENTGNLLYHCDICKFNLDMRCAIERPPPVALSNLKVHEHTLTLMPRLISFVCDACGTKGDRSPYMCVQCDFMTFHQKCARLPRVIHVNHHDHRVSFKYPLGPGEWRCGVCWEEIDWSYGAYSCSLCPNYAIHSLCATRKDVWDGIELDGVPEEIEDIEPFKRNDDSTITHCAHQHNLMSLRKDGEENSLCGACVRPIGSYTFYKCSESECIFILHEMCANLRKKKRHFLSPEPLHLSVLEQSDDSPTACSACLQVCSEGFVYDHDTYGTFDLLCSSIDVPFIHGSHPHPLLYLKLQHGHFKTCQSCGIDHTKVVIGCLKCNYFLDFRCATLPLTVSLPRYDDHPLTLCYGEKSSDKYWCDICERETNTETWFYTGSESGVTLHILCVLGDIRYLHCFRLGRL
;
A
#
# COMPACT_ATOMS: atom_id res chain seq x y z
N MET A 1 16.47 -23.97 42.87
CA MET A 1 16.25 -25.40 43.15
C MET A 1 16.55 -26.17 41.87
N THR A 2 17.42 -27.18 41.95
CA THR A 2 17.68 -28.11 40.85
C THR A 2 16.66 -29.24 40.91
N GLU A 3 16.01 -29.52 39.79
CA GLU A 3 15.04 -30.60 39.66
C GLU A 3 15.53 -31.61 38.60
N ASN A 4 15.12 -32.87 38.76
CA ASN A 4 15.30 -33.88 37.73
C ASN A 4 14.04 -33.89 36.84
N VAL A 5 14.17 -33.40 35.61
CA VAL A 5 13.10 -33.48 34.62
C VAL A 5 13.21 -34.82 33.89
N ARG A 6 12.22 -35.69 34.11
CA ARG A 6 12.18 -37.03 33.51
C ARG A 6 12.36 -36.96 31.99
N GLY A 7 13.43 -37.60 31.49
CA GLY A 7 13.78 -37.65 30.06
C GLY A 7 14.81 -36.62 29.61
N HIS A 8 15.29 -35.76 30.52
CA HIS A 8 16.49 -34.95 30.34
C HIS A 8 17.60 -35.46 31.28
N GLU A 9 18.81 -35.66 30.78
CA GLU A 9 19.87 -36.34 31.54
C GLU A 9 20.48 -35.49 32.67
N HIS A 10 20.59 -34.19 32.46
CA HIS A 10 21.20 -33.25 33.41
C HIS A 10 20.20 -32.73 34.43
N LEU A 11 20.69 -32.29 35.60
CA LEU A 11 19.88 -31.54 36.55
C LEU A 11 19.54 -30.16 35.97
N VAL A 12 18.27 -29.78 36.04
CA VAL A 12 17.80 -28.50 35.50
C VAL A 12 17.43 -27.54 36.61
N SER A 13 17.64 -26.26 36.37
CA SER A 13 17.22 -25.19 37.28
C SER A 13 15.81 -24.70 36.89
N VAL A 14 14.96 -24.48 37.89
CA VAL A 14 13.64 -23.86 37.67
C VAL A 14 13.81 -22.36 37.47
N VAL A 15 13.39 -21.85 36.31
CA VAL A 15 13.35 -20.43 35.99
C VAL A 15 11.91 -19.96 36.18
N ASN A 16 11.64 -19.09 37.15
CA ASN A 16 10.27 -18.66 37.50
C ASN A 16 9.99 -17.16 37.29
N GLN A 17 10.99 -16.30 37.05
CA GLN A 17 10.83 -14.85 36.96
C GLN A 17 11.93 -14.24 36.08
N GLY A 18 11.63 -13.16 35.32
CA GLY A 18 12.65 -12.16 34.97
C GLY A 18 12.68 -11.64 33.53
N ASP A 19 12.67 -12.52 32.54
CA ASP A 19 12.59 -12.23 31.10
C ASP A 19 12.09 -13.52 30.42
N GLY A 20 11.35 -13.41 29.31
CA GLY A 20 10.82 -14.59 28.61
C GLY A 20 11.95 -15.54 28.22
N MET A 21 11.82 -16.83 28.53
CA MET A 21 12.79 -17.83 28.07
C MET A 21 12.33 -18.42 26.73
N GLU A 22 13.24 -18.47 25.77
CA GLU A 22 13.02 -19.19 24.52
C GLU A 22 13.06 -20.69 24.81
N CYS A 23 12.03 -21.41 24.40
CA CYS A 23 11.92 -22.85 24.61
C CYS A 23 12.39 -23.60 23.39
N ASP A 24 13.43 -24.43 23.55
CA ASP A 24 14.01 -25.27 22.49
C ASP A 24 13.06 -26.32 21.91
N ALA A 25 11.87 -26.48 22.51
CA ALA A 25 10.83 -27.37 22.03
C ALA A 25 9.80 -26.69 21.13
N CYS A 26 9.39 -25.45 21.42
CA CYS A 26 8.33 -24.76 20.69
C CYS A 26 8.77 -23.45 20.02
N ASP A 27 10.02 -23.04 20.22
CA ASP A 27 10.64 -21.79 19.74
C ASP A 27 9.79 -20.56 20.09
N GLN A 28 9.08 -20.60 21.22
CA GLN A 28 8.31 -19.47 21.74
C GLN A 28 8.99 -18.91 22.99
N LEU A 29 8.83 -17.61 23.21
CA LEU A 29 9.13 -16.96 24.49
C LEU A 29 7.94 -17.16 25.43
N HIS A 30 8.19 -17.69 26.62
CA HIS A 30 7.19 -17.79 27.68
C HIS A 30 7.86 -17.62 29.03
N VAL A 31 7.11 -17.11 29.99
CA VAL A 31 7.57 -17.00 31.38
C VAL A 31 7.48 -18.36 32.04
N GLY A 32 8.58 -18.82 32.62
CA GLY A 32 8.59 -20.03 33.43
C GLY A 32 8.98 -21.31 32.67
N GLY A 33 9.93 -22.05 33.23
CA GLY A 33 10.41 -23.30 32.64
C GLY A 33 11.58 -23.90 33.40
N TYR A 34 12.28 -24.77 32.70
CA TYR A 34 13.48 -25.44 33.18
C TYR A 34 14.64 -25.08 32.26
N SER A 35 15.77 -24.70 32.84
CA SER A 35 17.00 -24.40 32.11
C SER A 35 18.12 -25.31 32.60
N CYS A 36 18.73 -26.03 31.67
CA CYS A 36 19.90 -26.86 31.93
C CYS A 36 21.18 -26.04 31.81
N SER A 37 21.94 -25.93 32.90
CA SER A 37 23.23 -25.21 32.87
C SER A 37 24.30 -25.91 32.04
N GLU A 38 24.21 -27.24 31.92
CA GLU A 38 25.19 -28.10 31.27
C GLU A 38 25.07 -28.06 29.75
N CYS A 39 23.88 -28.36 29.18
CA CYS A 39 23.67 -28.36 27.72
C CYS A 39 22.94 -27.12 27.18
N LYS A 40 22.64 -26.13 28.04
CA LYS A 40 21.91 -24.89 27.70
C LYS A 40 20.48 -25.11 27.19
N PHE A 41 19.93 -26.31 27.36
CA PHE A 41 18.57 -26.62 26.94
C PHE A 41 17.54 -25.94 27.86
N ASN A 42 16.62 -25.21 27.25
CA ASN A 42 15.57 -24.42 27.86
C ASN A 42 14.21 -24.97 27.41
N ILE A 43 13.32 -25.26 28.36
CA ILE A 43 11.98 -25.77 28.03
C ILE A 43 10.93 -25.18 28.96
N HIS A 44 9.82 -24.72 28.40
CA HIS A 44 8.69 -24.28 29.22
C HIS A 44 8.13 -25.44 30.04
N LYS A 45 7.58 -25.15 31.22
CA LYS A 45 6.91 -26.18 32.05
C LYS A 45 5.84 -26.94 31.26
N LYS A 46 5.08 -26.24 30.42
CA LYS A 46 4.04 -26.81 29.55
C LYS A 46 4.57 -27.63 28.36
N CYS A 47 5.86 -27.51 28.03
CA CYS A 47 6.48 -28.23 26.91
C CYS A 47 7.22 -29.50 27.36
N VAL A 48 7.48 -29.69 28.66
CA VAL A 48 8.22 -30.86 29.19
C VAL A 48 7.64 -32.21 28.77
N TYR A 49 6.34 -32.29 28.46
CA TYR A 49 5.69 -33.52 28.00
C TYR A 49 6.35 -34.13 26.75
N VAL A 50 7.05 -33.35 25.92
CA VAL A 50 7.73 -33.85 24.71
C VAL A 50 8.77 -34.94 25.02
N PHE A 51 9.34 -34.94 26.23
CA PHE A 51 10.28 -35.98 26.66
C PHE A 51 9.59 -37.31 26.96
N THR A 52 8.32 -37.27 27.37
CA THR A 52 7.55 -38.46 27.77
C THR A 52 6.59 -38.96 26.70
N ALA A 53 6.01 -38.05 25.90
CA ALA A 53 4.94 -38.37 24.96
C ALA A 53 5.50 -38.48 23.53
N LYS A 54 6.32 -39.48 23.25
CA LYS A 54 6.84 -39.70 21.89
C LYS A 54 5.73 -40.01 20.88
N GLU A 55 4.65 -40.60 21.35
CA GLU A 55 3.44 -40.89 20.59
C GLU A 55 2.23 -40.35 21.36
N ILE A 56 1.29 -39.74 20.64
CA ILE A 56 0.00 -39.29 21.17
C ILE A 56 -1.07 -40.03 20.39
N PHE A 57 -1.79 -40.89 21.09
CA PHE A 57 -3.05 -41.43 20.65
C PHE A 57 -4.15 -40.50 21.20
N ASP A 58 -5.20 -40.25 20.41
CA ASP A 58 -6.37 -39.44 20.76
C ASP A 58 -6.11 -37.93 20.98
N HIS A 59 -5.60 -37.25 19.94
CA HIS A 59 -5.64 -35.79 19.91
C HIS A 59 -6.98 -35.33 19.30
N PRO A 60 -7.80 -34.47 19.94
CA PRO A 60 -9.14 -34.09 19.46
C PRO A 60 -9.20 -33.43 18.07
N SER A 61 -8.10 -32.83 17.60
CA SER A 61 -8.00 -32.34 16.22
C SER A 61 -7.63 -33.44 15.21
N HIS A 62 -7.39 -34.64 15.70
CA HIS A 62 -6.88 -35.79 14.98
C HIS A 62 -7.37 -37.12 15.61
N ASP A 63 -8.69 -37.30 15.71
CA ASP A 63 -9.25 -38.52 16.29
C ASP A 63 -8.88 -39.76 15.47
N GLY A 64 -8.51 -40.84 16.16
CA GLY A 64 -8.34 -42.17 15.58
C GLY A 64 -6.97 -42.51 14.97
N HIS A 65 -6.05 -41.55 14.77
CA HIS A 65 -4.71 -41.84 14.26
C HIS A 65 -3.61 -41.41 15.26
N CYS A 66 -2.44 -42.05 15.16
CA CYS A 66 -1.30 -41.79 16.03
C CYS A 66 -0.50 -40.58 15.53
N LEU A 67 -0.20 -39.66 16.44
CA LEU A 67 0.75 -38.57 16.22
C LEU A 67 2.10 -38.95 16.81
N LYS A 68 3.15 -38.98 15.98
CA LYS A 68 4.53 -39.29 16.41
C LYS A 68 5.37 -38.03 16.45
N LEU A 69 6.12 -37.84 17.53
CA LEU A 69 7.08 -36.75 17.65
C LEU A 69 8.24 -36.98 16.68
N LEU A 70 8.42 -36.05 15.74
CA LEU A 70 9.59 -35.97 14.86
C LEU A 70 10.55 -34.91 15.37
N THR A 71 11.85 -35.20 15.30
CA THR A 71 12.94 -34.32 15.72
C THR A 71 13.74 -33.74 14.57
N THR A 72 13.35 -34.06 13.33
CA THR A 72 14.03 -33.72 12.07
C THR A 72 13.27 -32.67 11.25
N GLY A 73 12.19 -32.10 11.77
CA GLY A 73 11.26 -31.27 11.01
C GLY A 73 10.24 -32.07 10.21
N ALA A 74 9.44 -31.35 9.41
CA ALA A 74 8.34 -31.93 8.64
C ALA A 74 8.87 -32.80 7.50
N PRO A 75 8.29 -33.98 7.23
CA PRO A 75 8.68 -34.77 6.07
C PRO A 75 8.47 -33.99 4.77
N ASP A 76 9.43 -34.05 3.84
CA ASP A 76 9.44 -33.26 2.59
C ASP A 76 8.18 -33.43 1.71
N HIS A 77 7.46 -34.55 1.88
CA HIS A 77 6.23 -34.88 1.14
C HIS A 77 4.94 -34.41 1.84
N THR A 78 5.05 -33.52 2.83
CA THR A 78 3.92 -32.98 3.61
C THR A 78 3.95 -31.46 3.64
N ASP A 79 2.82 -30.81 3.93
CA ASP A 79 2.80 -29.36 4.17
C ASP A 79 3.61 -29.06 5.45
N PRO A 80 4.69 -28.26 5.38
CA PRO A 80 5.47 -27.94 6.57
C PRO A 80 4.68 -27.10 7.58
N LYS A 81 3.49 -26.60 7.26
CA LYS A 81 2.69 -25.82 8.19
C LYS A 81 1.99 -26.69 9.22
N CYS A 82 1.92 -26.18 10.45
CA CYS A 82 1.10 -26.76 11.49
C CYS A 82 -0.37 -26.67 11.08
N HIS A 83 -1.05 -27.81 11.10
CA HIS A 83 -2.46 -27.93 10.72
C HIS A 83 -3.40 -27.06 11.58
N LEU A 84 -3.02 -26.70 12.81
CA LEU A 84 -3.86 -25.95 13.75
C LEU A 84 -3.65 -24.44 13.72
N CYS A 85 -2.42 -23.98 13.44
CA CYS A 85 -2.10 -22.55 13.48
C CYS A 85 -1.66 -21.97 12.13
N GLY A 86 -1.42 -22.82 11.12
CA GLY A 86 -0.98 -22.42 9.78
C GLY A 86 0.44 -21.87 9.70
N LYS A 87 1.17 -21.79 10.82
CA LYS A 87 2.58 -21.37 10.86
C LYS A 87 3.47 -22.52 10.41
N ASN A 88 4.63 -22.21 9.82
CA ASN A 88 5.61 -23.24 9.49
C ASN A 88 6.09 -23.95 10.75
N THR A 89 6.00 -25.27 10.73
CA THR A 89 6.49 -26.12 11.80
C THR A 89 8.00 -26.02 11.95
N LYS A 90 8.45 -26.28 13.16
CA LYS A 90 9.85 -26.20 13.55
C LYS A 90 10.50 -27.58 13.54
N ARG A 91 11.74 -27.65 14.02
CA ARG A 91 12.52 -28.89 14.09
C ARG A 91 11.79 -29.99 14.89
N LEU A 92 11.08 -29.62 15.95
CA LEU A 92 10.23 -30.52 16.74
C LEU A 92 8.76 -30.29 16.37
N LEU A 93 8.07 -31.38 16.02
CA LEU A 93 6.65 -31.37 15.69
C LEU A 93 6.06 -32.77 15.88
N TYR A 94 4.75 -32.86 15.98
CA TYR A 94 4.04 -34.13 15.88
C TYR A 94 3.49 -34.34 14.49
N HIS A 95 3.73 -35.52 13.95
CA HIS A 95 3.33 -35.89 12.60
C HIS A 95 2.37 -37.08 12.64
N CYS A 96 1.28 -37.02 11.89
CA CYS A 96 0.45 -38.17 11.61
C CYS A 96 0.76 -38.67 10.19
N SER A 97 1.25 -39.90 10.09
CA SER A 97 1.57 -40.50 8.79
C SER A 97 0.32 -40.84 7.97
N ASP A 98 -0.79 -41.15 8.63
CA ASP A 98 -2.05 -41.50 7.97
C ASP A 98 -2.71 -40.28 7.31
N CYS A 99 -2.77 -39.14 8.00
CA CYS A 99 -3.35 -37.90 7.46
C CYS A 99 -2.32 -36.97 6.81
N LYS A 100 -1.03 -37.31 6.88
CA LYS A 100 0.09 -36.51 6.37
C LYS A 100 0.10 -35.06 6.87
N LEU A 101 -0.29 -34.86 8.13
CA LEU A 101 -0.37 -33.54 8.74
C LEU A 101 0.65 -33.37 9.87
N ASN A 102 1.06 -32.12 10.09
CA ASN A 102 2.06 -31.75 11.07
C ASN A 102 1.43 -30.81 12.12
N LEU A 103 1.86 -30.92 13.38
CA LEU A 103 1.36 -30.14 14.51
C LEU A 103 2.54 -29.59 15.32
N ASP A 104 2.57 -28.28 15.54
CA ASP A 104 3.59 -27.65 16.37
C ASP A 104 3.50 -28.05 17.84
N ILE A 105 4.65 -28.17 18.49
CA ILE A 105 4.74 -28.44 19.93
C ILE A 105 3.96 -27.41 20.74
N GLY A 106 4.00 -26.13 20.33
CA GLY A 106 3.23 -25.06 20.95
C GLY A 106 1.72 -25.33 20.89
N CYS A 107 1.20 -25.77 19.75
CA CYS A 107 -0.24 -26.05 19.59
C CYS A 107 -0.69 -27.26 20.42
N ILE A 108 0.14 -28.30 20.52
CA ILE A 108 -0.15 -29.47 21.37
C ILE A 108 0.00 -29.12 22.86
N ALA A 109 0.99 -28.29 23.21
CA ALA A 109 1.16 -27.81 24.59
C ALA A 109 -0.05 -26.99 25.03
N ASP A 110 -0.52 -26.08 24.17
CA ASP A 110 -1.68 -25.24 24.44
C ASP A 110 -2.95 -26.08 24.53
N HIS A 111 -3.12 -27.08 23.67
CA HIS A 111 -4.22 -28.05 23.78
C HIS A 111 -4.17 -28.81 25.12
N ARG A 112 -3.01 -29.32 25.52
CA ARG A 112 -2.84 -30.06 26.78
C ARG A 112 -3.00 -29.20 28.03
N SER A 113 -2.69 -27.91 27.92
CA SER A 113 -2.77 -26.96 29.02
C SER A 113 -4.14 -26.27 29.10
N ALA A 114 -5.01 -26.47 28.10
CA ALA A 114 -6.33 -25.86 28.06
C ALA A 114 -7.15 -26.34 29.28
N PRO A 115 -7.57 -25.43 30.18
CA PRO A 115 -8.19 -25.82 31.44
C PRO A 115 -9.50 -26.58 31.26
N PHE A 116 -10.24 -26.30 30.18
CA PHE A 116 -11.53 -26.91 29.87
C PHE A 116 -11.77 -26.90 28.36
N HIS A 117 -12.11 -28.07 27.81
CA HIS A 117 -12.76 -28.17 26.52
C HIS A 117 -14.25 -27.88 26.71
N LEU A 118 -14.73 -26.80 26.11
CA LEU A 118 -16.13 -26.39 26.15
C LEU A 118 -16.84 -26.91 24.91
N ASN A 119 -17.78 -27.83 25.10
CA ASN A 119 -18.72 -28.23 24.07
C ASN A 119 -19.87 -27.23 24.06
N MET A 120 -19.85 -26.31 23.11
CA MET A 120 -20.92 -25.32 22.94
C MET A 120 -22.00 -25.89 22.02
N SER A 121 -23.27 -25.65 22.32
CA SER A 121 -24.39 -26.13 21.49
C SER A 121 -24.37 -25.58 20.05
N TRP A 122 -23.65 -24.48 19.83
CA TRP A 122 -23.56 -23.78 18.56
C TRP A 122 -22.31 -24.11 17.73
N HIS A 123 -21.42 -24.99 18.21
CA HIS A 123 -20.24 -25.42 17.47
C HIS A 123 -19.91 -26.89 17.72
N HIS A 124 -19.62 -27.65 16.65
CA HIS A 124 -19.45 -29.11 16.74
C HIS A 124 -18.10 -29.55 17.32
N HIS A 125 -17.08 -28.69 17.27
CA HIS A 125 -15.77 -29.00 17.83
C HIS A 125 -15.63 -28.44 19.25
N PRO A 126 -14.90 -29.13 20.14
CA PRO A 126 -14.59 -28.57 21.46
C PRO A 126 -13.81 -27.27 21.34
N LEU A 127 -14.26 -26.24 22.06
CA LEU A 127 -13.61 -24.95 22.12
C LEU A 127 -12.69 -24.86 23.33
N VAL A 128 -11.60 -24.10 23.21
CA VAL A 128 -10.76 -23.72 24.34
C VAL A 128 -11.03 -22.26 24.72
N LEU A 129 -11.11 -21.99 26.02
CA LEU A 129 -11.16 -20.62 26.53
C LEU A 129 -9.73 -20.05 26.53
N GLY A 130 -9.51 -18.97 25.80
CA GLY A 130 -8.20 -18.32 25.69
C GLY A 130 -7.97 -17.80 24.29
N LEU A 131 -8.30 -16.52 24.08
CA LEU A 131 -7.84 -15.80 22.90
C LEU A 131 -6.44 -15.28 23.18
N SER A 132 -5.53 -15.47 22.23
CA SER A 132 -4.27 -14.73 22.27
C SER A 132 -4.54 -13.28 21.83
N TYR A 133 -3.72 -12.36 22.33
CA TYR A 133 -3.74 -10.94 21.95
C TYR A 133 -3.60 -10.71 20.42
N PHE A 134 -3.27 -11.73 19.63
CA PHE A 134 -3.09 -11.61 18.19
C PHE A 134 -4.23 -12.23 17.35
N ASP A 135 -5.17 -12.93 17.98
CA ASP A 135 -6.23 -13.62 17.25
C ASP A 135 -7.36 -12.65 16.86
N ARG A 136 -7.67 -12.59 15.57
CA ARG A 136 -8.77 -11.78 15.03
C ARG A 136 -10.09 -12.53 15.21
N CYS A 137 -11.06 -11.91 15.88
CA CYS A 137 -12.38 -12.52 16.05
C CYS A 137 -13.07 -12.72 14.69
N SER A 138 -13.58 -13.93 14.43
CA SER A 138 -14.33 -14.34 13.23
C SER A 138 -15.65 -13.60 13.05
N PHE A 139 -16.16 -12.93 14.08
CA PHE A 139 -17.35 -12.08 13.99
C PHE A 139 -16.99 -10.61 13.75
N CYS A 140 -16.41 -9.92 14.75
CA CYS A 140 -16.21 -8.47 14.66
C CYS A 140 -14.95 -8.07 13.88
N HIS A 141 -14.15 -9.03 13.43
CA HIS A 141 -12.87 -8.83 12.75
C HIS A 141 -11.86 -7.93 13.50
N LYS A 142 -12.06 -7.70 14.80
CA LYS A 142 -11.15 -6.96 15.68
C LYS A 142 -10.28 -7.93 16.46
N ILE A 143 -9.06 -7.50 16.75
CA ILE A 143 -8.16 -8.16 17.68
C ILE A 143 -8.65 -7.87 19.11
N GLY A 144 -8.50 -8.83 20.02
CA GLY A 144 -8.85 -8.63 21.43
C GLY A 144 -7.88 -7.68 22.15
N ASN A 145 -8.38 -6.94 23.13
CA ASN A 145 -7.54 -6.25 24.11
C ASN A 145 -6.99 -7.29 25.11
N GLU A 146 -6.00 -6.94 25.94
CA GLU A 146 -5.40 -7.87 26.92
C GLU A 146 -6.43 -8.60 27.82
N ASP A 147 -7.55 -7.94 28.13
CA ASP A 147 -8.64 -8.53 28.93
C ASP A 147 -9.69 -9.32 28.12
N SER A 148 -9.55 -9.39 26.80
CA SER A 148 -10.56 -9.96 25.92
C SER A 148 -10.53 -11.49 25.94
N LYS A 149 -11.31 -12.07 26.86
CA LYS A 149 -11.63 -13.50 26.83
C LYS A 149 -12.40 -13.86 25.56
N GLY A 150 -12.24 -15.10 25.14
CA GLY A 150 -13.04 -15.68 24.08
C GLY A 150 -12.72 -17.14 23.86
N TYR A 151 -13.42 -17.71 22.89
CA TYR A 151 -13.41 -19.11 22.57
C TYR A 151 -12.67 -19.32 21.26
N ARG A 152 -11.85 -20.37 21.20
CA ARG A 152 -11.15 -20.79 19.98
C ARG A 152 -11.43 -22.25 19.69
N CYS A 153 -11.79 -22.55 18.45
CA CYS A 153 -11.77 -23.91 17.93
C CYS A 153 -10.38 -24.19 17.38
N LEU A 154 -9.69 -25.19 17.92
CA LEU A 154 -8.40 -25.59 17.40
C LEU A 154 -8.50 -26.38 16.09
N ARG A 155 -9.67 -26.97 15.80
CA ARG A 155 -9.88 -27.81 14.62
C ARG A 155 -10.25 -27.04 13.36
N CYS A 156 -11.24 -26.15 13.40
CA CYS A 156 -11.60 -25.32 12.24
C CYS A 156 -10.97 -23.91 12.29
N GLY A 157 -10.36 -23.51 13.40
CA GLY A 157 -9.77 -22.17 13.56
C GLY A 157 -10.79 -21.06 13.85
N LEU A 158 -12.02 -21.39 14.24
CA LEU A 158 -13.01 -20.41 14.70
C LEU A 158 -12.48 -19.65 15.94
N VAL A 159 -12.60 -18.32 15.94
CA VAL A 159 -12.12 -17.45 17.03
C VAL A 159 -13.23 -16.46 17.36
N ILE A 160 -13.74 -16.43 18.61
CA ILE A 160 -14.83 -15.52 18.97
C ILE A 160 -14.65 -14.92 20.35
N HIS A 161 -14.72 -13.59 20.48
CA HIS A 161 -14.73 -12.94 21.80
C HIS A 161 -15.96 -13.40 22.59
N THR A 162 -15.83 -13.48 23.92
CA THR A 162 -16.97 -13.78 24.80
C THR A 162 -18.09 -12.76 24.59
N ARG A 163 -17.77 -11.47 24.42
CA ARG A 163 -18.76 -10.41 24.10
C ARG A 163 -19.41 -10.54 22.72
N CYS A 164 -18.86 -11.37 21.84
CA CYS A 164 -19.36 -11.57 20.48
C CYS A 164 -20.25 -12.82 20.38
N THR A 165 -20.42 -13.60 21.47
CA THR A 165 -21.21 -14.82 21.42
C THR A 165 -22.72 -14.59 21.33
N PHE A 166 -23.21 -13.35 21.53
CA PHE A 166 -24.65 -13.03 21.36
C PHE A 166 -25.15 -13.34 19.95
N ILE A 167 -24.27 -13.37 18.94
CA ILE A 167 -24.65 -13.80 17.57
C ILE A 167 -25.19 -15.22 17.56
N PHE A 168 -24.83 -16.03 18.56
CA PHE A 168 -25.25 -17.41 18.66
C PHE A 168 -26.73 -17.54 19.04
N ASP A 169 -27.34 -16.47 19.56
CA ASP A 169 -28.74 -16.38 19.96
C ASP A 169 -29.72 -16.44 18.76
N SER A 170 -29.24 -16.10 17.55
CA SER A 170 -30.02 -16.14 16.30
C SER A 170 -29.48 -17.20 15.33
N PRO A 171 -29.78 -18.50 15.55
CA PRO A 171 -29.31 -19.60 14.70
C PRO A 171 -29.88 -19.55 13.29
N GLU A 172 -31.06 -18.97 13.12
CA GLU A 172 -31.67 -18.72 11.82
C GLU A 172 -32.11 -17.25 11.73
N ILE A 173 -31.93 -16.63 10.57
CA ILE A 173 -32.38 -15.26 10.31
C ILE A 173 -33.18 -15.19 9.01
N THR A 174 -34.14 -14.27 8.96
CA THR A 174 -34.72 -13.80 7.70
C THR A 174 -34.03 -12.50 7.32
N HIS A 175 -33.31 -12.51 6.20
CA HIS A 175 -32.54 -11.34 5.76
C HIS A 175 -33.31 -10.55 4.68
N PRO A 176 -33.32 -9.20 4.68
CA PRO A 176 -34.04 -8.40 3.68
C PRO A 176 -33.61 -8.67 2.23
N ALA A 177 -32.33 -9.00 2.01
CA ALA A 177 -31.82 -9.41 0.70
C ALA A 177 -32.05 -10.91 0.39
N HIS A 178 -32.68 -11.67 1.27
CA HIS A 178 -32.97 -13.09 1.06
C HIS A 178 -34.22 -13.51 1.85
N VAL A 179 -35.37 -12.99 1.45
CA VAL A 179 -36.64 -13.15 2.19
C VAL A 179 -37.33 -14.49 1.98
N ARG A 180 -37.00 -15.22 0.90
CA ARG A 180 -37.75 -16.42 0.49
C ARG A 180 -37.55 -17.61 1.42
N HIS A 181 -36.37 -17.73 2.01
CA HIS A 181 -36.06 -18.82 2.93
C HIS A 181 -35.20 -18.28 4.07
N PRO A 182 -35.37 -18.80 5.30
CA PRO A 182 -34.47 -18.49 6.40
C PRO A 182 -33.04 -18.93 6.07
N LEU A 183 -32.07 -18.15 6.55
CA LEU A 183 -30.66 -18.48 6.47
C LEU A 183 -30.23 -19.09 7.81
N LYS A 184 -29.62 -20.28 7.76
CA LYS A 184 -29.07 -20.98 8.92
C LYS A 184 -27.63 -20.57 9.15
N ARG A 185 -27.25 -20.32 10.39
CA ARG A 185 -25.87 -20.04 10.75
C ARG A 185 -25.04 -21.32 10.67
N LEU A 186 -23.90 -21.24 9.99
CA LEU A 186 -22.87 -22.27 9.96
C LEU A 186 -21.62 -21.77 10.70
N THR A 187 -20.89 -22.68 11.36
CA THR A 187 -19.68 -22.37 12.14
C THR A 187 -18.43 -23.13 11.68
N ASP A 188 -18.57 -23.95 10.64
CA ASP A 188 -17.50 -24.75 10.03
C ASP A 188 -17.17 -24.31 8.58
N GLY A 189 -17.63 -23.11 8.21
CA GLY A 189 -17.43 -22.53 6.88
C GLY A 189 -18.52 -22.86 5.87
N ALA A 190 -18.38 -22.27 4.69
CA ALA A 190 -19.34 -22.44 3.61
C ALA A 190 -19.29 -23.87 3.04
N PRO A 191 -20.43 -24.49 2.72
CA PRO A 191 -20.45 -25.81 2.12
C PRO A 191 -19.72 -25.84 0.77
N ASN A 192 -18.99 -26.92 0.48
CA ASN A 192 -18.17 -27.04 -0.75
C ASN A 192 -18.98 -26.97 -2.06
N TYR A 193 -20.30 -27.16 -2.03
CA TYR A 193 -21.18 -27.11 -3.21
C TYR A 193 -21.64 -25.68 -3.60
N THR A 194 -21.21 -24.65 -2.86
CA THR A 194 -21.55 -23.24 -3.10
C THR A 194 -20.29 -22.36 -3.15
N ASP A 195 -20.39 -21.16 -3.73
CA ASP A 195 -19.30 -20.16 -3.70
C ASP A 195 -18.96 -19.83 -2.25
N GLN A 196 -17.72 -20.07 -1.84
CA GLN A 196 -17.22 -19.85 -0.48
C GLN A 196 -17.26 -18.37 -0.05
N ARG A 197 -17.45 -17.46 -1.01
CA ARG A 197 -17.56 -16.02 -0.78
C ARG A 197 -18.99 -15.60 -0.54
N CYS A 198 -19.15 -14.46 0.14
CA CYS A 198 -20.44 -13.85 0.32
C CYS A 198 -21.05 -13.52 -1.05
N HIS A 199 -22.31 -13.90 -1.24
CA HIS A 199 -23.06 -13.63 -2.45
C HIS A 199 -23.35 -12.14 -2.63
N ILE A 200 -23.26 -11.35 -1.56
CA ILE A 200 -23.45 -9.89 -1.57
C ILE A 200 -22.11 -9.19 -1.82
N CYS A 201 -21.19 -9.17 -0.86
CA CYS A 201 -19.99 -8.32 -0.98
C CYS A 201 -18.82 -8.97 -1.74
N GLY A 202 -18.84 -10.30 -1.91
CA GLY A 202 -17.75 -11.05 -2.55
C GLY A 202 -16.56 -11.35 -1.66
N GLU A 203 -16.56 -10.94 -0.40
CA GLU A 203 -15.50 -11.28 0.56
C GLU A 203 -15.60 -12.75 0.99
N ASN A 204 -14.48 -13.32 1.47
CA ASN A 204 -14.47 -14.67 2.02
C ASN A 204 -15.35 -14.71 3.28
N THR A 205 -16.29 -15.67 3.35
CA THR A 205 -17.19 -15.81 4.49
C THR A 205 -16.48 -16.34 5.75
N GLY A 206 -15.33 -17.00 5.60
CA GLY A 206 -14.63 -17.66 6.69
C GLY A 206 -15.46 -18.79 7.30
N ASN A 207 -15.23 -19.08 8.58
CA ASN A 207 -15.90 -20.20 9.26
C ASN A 207 -17.33 -19.88 9.71
N LEU A 208 -17.67 -18.61 9.85
CA LEU A 208 -18.88 -18.16 10.50
C LEU A 208 -19.73 -17.35 9.49
N LEU A 209 -20.84 -17.93 9.05
CA LEU A 209 -21.69 -17.37 8.00
C LEU A 209 -23.15 -17.77 8.15
N TYR A 210 -24.03 -17.14 7.38
CA TYR A 210 -25.42 -17.52 7.19
C TYR A 210 -25.61 -18.16 5.81
N HIS A 211 -26.24 -19.34 5.77
CA HIS A 211 -26.39 -20.17 4.57
C HIS A 211 -27.86 -20.55 4.33
N CYS A 212 -28.29 -20.55 3.07
CA CYS A 212 -29.54 -21.19 2.66
C CYS A 212 -29.21 -22.36 1.74
N ASP A 213 -29.53 -23.58 2.17
CA ASP A 213 -29.31 -24.80 1.38
C ASP A 213 -30.10 -24.77 0.06
N ILE A 214 -31.36 -24.30 0.12
CA ILE A 214 -32.27 -24.27 -1.03
C ILE A 214 -31.75 -23.33 -2.12
N CYS A 215 -31.29 -22.14 -1.75
CA CYS A 215 -30.79 -21.14 -2.69
C CYS A 215 -29.29 -21.21 -2.94
N LYS A 216 -28.57 -22.09 -2.22
CA LYS A 216 -27.11 -22.15 -2.16
C LYS A 216 -26.47 -20.80 -1.82
N PHE A 217 -27.16 -19.96 -1.04
CA PHE A 217 -26.79 -18.57 -0.79
C PHE A 217 -25.93 -18.43 0.46
N ASN A 218 -24.76 -17.81 0.33
CA ASN A 218 -23.86 -17.52 1.45
C ASN A 218 -23.84 -16.03 1.79
N LEU A 219 -24.00 -15.71 3.07
CA LEU A 219 -23.98 -14.36 3.62
C LEU A 219 -22.96 -14.30 4.75
N ASP A 220 -21.93 -13.46 4.61
CA ASP A 220 -21.00 -13.24 5.71
C ASP A 220 -21.66 -12.44 6.85
N MET A 221 -21.03 -12.48 8.02
CA MET A 221 -21.56 -11.81 9.23
C MET A 221 -21.65 -10.29 9.08
N ARG A 222 -20.76 -9.68 8.29
CA ARG A 222 -20.76 -8.24 8.05
C ARG A 222 -21.97 -7.82 7.22
N CYS A 223 -22.30 -8.56 6.16
CA CYS A 223 -23.48 -8.33 5.34
C CYS A 223 -24.77 -8.80 6.01
N ALA A 224 -24.71 -9.73 6.98
CA ALA A 224 -25.89 -10.16 7.72
C ALA A 224 -26.28 -9.20 8.86
N ILE A 225 -25.30 -8.68 9.61
CA ILE A 225 -25.53 -7.99 10.89
C ILE A 225 -24.91 -6.59 10.90
N GLU A 226 -23.62 -6.45 10.59
CA GLU A 226 -22.91 -5.18 10.82
C GLU A 226 -23.28 -4.08 9.83
N ARG A 227 -23.42 -4.43 8.54
CA ARG A 227 -23.62 -3.53 7.40
C ARG A 227 -24.48 -4.24 6.33
N PRO A 228 -25.75 -4.56 6.62
CA PRO A 228 -26.64 -5.12 5.62
C PRO A 228 -26.82 -4.13 4.46
N PRO A 229 -26.70 -4.58 3.20
CA PRO A 229 -26.94 -3.69 2.06
C PRO A 229 -28.43 -3.31 2.00
N PRO A 230 -28.76 -2.06 1.66
CA PRO A 230 -30.14 -1.67 1.46
C PRO A 230 -30.71 -2.36 0.22
N VAL A 231 -31.94 -2.88 0.33
CA VAL A 231 -32.64 -3.56 -0.77
C VAL A 231 -33.01 -2.59 -1.89
N ALA A 232 -33.26 -1.32 -1.55
CA ALA A 232 -33.53 -0.25 -2.49
C ALA A 232 -32.63 0.95 -2.22
N LEU A 233 -32.16 1.60 -3.27
CA LEU A 233 -31.36 2.82 -3.24
C LEU A 233 -32.06 3.90 -4.05
N SER A 234 -32.41 5.01 -3.39
CA SER A 234 -33.03 6.19 -3.99
C SER A 234 -32.14 7.43 -3.76
N ASN A 235 -32.46 8.55 -4.39
CA ASN A 235 -31.71 9.82 -4.28
C ASN A 235 -30.23 9.66 -4.67
N LEU A 236 -29.98 8.89 -5.73
CA LEU A 236 -28.63 8.61 -6.19
C LEU A 236 -28.08 9.77 -7.02
N LYS A 237 -26.76 9.92 -6.97
CA LYS A 237 -26.02 10.99 -7.66
C LYS A 237 -25.67 10.63 -9.11
N VAL A 238 -25.65 9.34 -9.42
CA VAL A 238 -25.30 8.80 -10.74
C VAL A 238 -26.48 8.28 -11.55
N HIS A 239 -27.66 8.18 -10.94
CA HIS A 239 -28.84 7.66 -11.61
C HIS A 239 -30.12 8.22 -10.95
N GLU A 240 -31.16 8.51 -11.73
CA GLU A 240 -32.35 9.19 -11.23
C GLU A 240 -33.35 8.26 -10.55
N HIS A 241 -33.55 7.06 -11.11
CA HIS A 241 -34.54 6.11 -10.59
C HIS A 241 -34.02 5.32 -9.38
N THR A 242 -34.95 4.77 -8.62
CA THR A 242 -34.61 3.87 -7.52
C THR A 242 -34.01 2.58 -8.06
N LEU A 243 -32.82 2.23 -7.57
CA LEU A 243 -32.17 0.96 -7.87
C LEU A 243 -32.56 -0.10 -6.84
N THR A 244 -32.82 -1.32 -7.30
CA THR A 244 -33.13 -2.47 -6.44
C THR A 244 -31.96 -3.44 -6.43
N LEU A 245 -31.61 -4.00 -5.27
CA LEU A 245 -30.58 -5.02 -5.16
C LEU A 245 -31.09 -6.34 -5.75
N MET A 246 -30.31 -6.97 -6.64
CA MET A 246 -30.55 -8.34 -7.10
C MET A 246 -29.56 -9.30 -6.45
N PRO A 247 -29.83 -9.86 -5.27
CA PRO A 247 -28.87 -10.61 -4.45
C PRO A 247 -28.60 -12.03 -4.98
N ARG A 248 -27.93 -12.13 -6.13
CA ARG A 248 -27.64 -13.40 -6.83
C ARG A 248 -26.24 -13.37 -7.44
N LEU A 249 -25.67 -14.54 -7.70
CA LEU A 249 -24.48 -14.67 -8.55
C LEU A 249 -24.92 -14.55 -10.01
N ILE A 250 -24.45 -13.52 -10.71
CA ILE A 250 -24.80 -13.21 -12.10
C ILE A 250 -23.67 -12.39 -12.72
N SER A 251 -23.29 -12.69 -13.96
CA SER A 251 -22.35 -11.87 -14.72
C SER A 251 -23.08 -10.70 -15.37
N PHE A 252 -22.58 -9.48 -15.21
CA PHE A 252 -23.12 -8.27 -15.82
C PHE A 252 -22.00 -7.28 -16.18
N VAL A 253 -22.31 -6.29 -17.00
CA VAL A 253 -21.42 -5.14 -17.26
C VAL A 253 -22.05 -3.93 -16.58
N CYS A 254 -21.29 -3.24 -15.74
CA CYS A 254 -21.82 -2.11 -14.99
C CYS A 254 -21.96 -0.87 -15.86
N ASP A 255 -23.15 -0.29 -15.92
CA ASP A 255 -23.44 0.90 -16.73
C ASP A 255 -22.66 2.14 -16.28
N ALA A 256 -22.32 2.23 -14.99
CA ALA A 256 -21.60 3.38 -14.45
C ALA A 256 -20.08 3.33 -14.67
N CYS A 257 -19.47 2.17 -14.95
CA CYS A 257 -18.01 2.08 -15.11
C CYS A 257 -17.51 1.21 -16.28
N GLY A 258 -18.40 0.49 -16.97
CA GLY A 258 -18.08 -0.38 -18.09
C GLY A 258 -17.36 -1.69 -17.72
N THR A 259 -17.07 -1.96 -16.45
CA THR A 259 -16.37 -3.19 -16.05
C THR A 259 -17.33 -4.33 -15.69
N LYS A 260 -16.87 -5.58 -15.84
CA LYS A 260 -17.65 -6.76 -15.47
C LYS A 260 -17.85 -6.88 -13.96
N GLY A 261 -19.02 -7.36 -13.54
CA GLY A 261 -19.33 -7.78 -12.17
C GLY A 261 -19.94 -9.18 -12.17
N ASP A 262 -19.81 -9.91 -11.06
CA ASP A 262 -20.20 -11.33 -10.96
C ASP A 262 -21.27 -11.62 -9.89
N ARG A 263 -21.68 -10.62 -9.11
CA ARG A 263 -22.60 -10.82 -8.00
C ARG A 263 -23.34 -9.56 -7.60
N SER A 264 -24.56 -9.77 -7.14
CA SER A 264 -25.42 -8.83 -6.44
C SER A 264 -25.39 -7.40 -7.00
N PRO A 265 -25.72 -7.19 -8.29
CA PRO A 265 -25.85 -5.85 -8.85
C PRO A 265 -27.04 -5.11 -8.23
N TYR A 266 -26.96 -3.78 -8.23
CA TYR A 266 -28.14 -2.95 -8.20
C TYR A 266 -28.69 -2.79 -9.61
N MET A 267 -30.01 -2.84 -9.77
CA MET A 267 -30.67 -2.78 -11.08
C MET A 267 -31.74 -1.68 -11.11
N CYS A 268 -31.88 -1.02 -12.26
CA CYS A 268 -33.01 -0.15 -12.55
C CYS A 268 -33.95 -0.84 -13.54
N VAL A 269 -35.16 -1.19 -13.09
CA VAL A 269 -36.16 -1.82 -13.97
C VAL A 269 -36.77 -0.81 -14.95
N GLN A 270 -36.75 0.48 -14.61
CA GLN A 270 -37.34 1.56 -15.41
C GLN A 270 -36.44 2.02 -16.56
N CYS A 271 -35.15 1.67 -16.51
CA CYS A 271 -34.17 1.98 -17.54
C CYS A 271 -33.59 0.68 -18.11
N ASP A 272 -34.43 -0.14 -18.75
CA ASP A 272 -34.01 -1.34 -19.47
C ASP A 272 -33.04 -2.26 -18.71
N PHE A 273 -33.29 -2.44 -17.40
CA PHE A 273 -32.49 -3.28 -16.51
C PHE A 273 -31.03 -2.85 -16.33
N MET A 274 -30.72 -1.54 -16.47
CA MET A 274 -29.39 -0.99 -16.16
C MET A 274 -28.84 -1.56 -14.85
N THR A 275 -27.59 -2.02 -14.87
CA THR A 275 -26.93 -2.71 -13.76
C THR A 275 -25.72 -1.95 -13.23
N PHE A 276 -25.56 -1.98 -11.91
CA PHE A 276 -24.51 -1.25 -11.21
C PHE A 276 -23.82 -2.17 -10.22
N HIS A 277 -22.48 -2.12 -10.14
CA HIS A 277 -21.82 -2.65 -8.95
C HIS A 277 -22.32 -1.90 -7.72
N GLN A 278 -22.33 -2.56 -6.56
CA GLN A 278 -22.77 -1.93 -5.31
C GLN A 278 -21.97 -0.68 -4.93
N LYS A 279 -20.68 -0.64 -5.30
CA LYS A 279 -19.82 0.54 -5.15
C LYS A 279 -20.14 1.60 -6.21
N CYS A 280 -20.34 1.18 -7.46
CA CYS A 280 -20.63 2.09 -8.58
C CYS A 280 -21.98 2.80 -8.45
N ALA A 281 -22.97 2.16 -7.81
CA ALA A 281 -24.27 2.78 -7.53
C ALA A 281 -24.19 4.02 -6.60
N ARG A 282 -23.05 4.21 -5.90
CA ARG A 282 -22.82 5.30 -4.93
C ARG A 282 -21.66 6.20 -5.34
N LEU A 283 -21.30 6.22 -6.62
CA LEU A 283 -20.26 7.14 -7.10
C LEU A 283 -20.68 8.60 -6.87
N PRO A 284 -19.71 9.48 -6.61
CA PRO A 284 -19.97 10.91 -6.45
C PRO A 284 -20.28 11.58 -7.80
N ARG A 285 -20.98 12.71 -7.79
CA ARG A 285 -21.34 13.46 -9.00
C ARG A 285 -20.27 14.47 -9.40
N VAL A 286 -19.71 15.23 -8.46
CA VAL A 286 -18.65 16.23 -8.75
C VAL A 286 -17.50 16.05 -7.77
N ILE A 287 -16.29 15.93 -8.29
CA ILE A 287 -15.09 15.68 -7.47
C ILE A 287 -13.87 16.43 -8.02
N HIS A 288 -12.86 16.59 -7.17
CA HIS A 288 -11.50 16.88 -7.63
C HIS A 288 -10.71 15.60 -7.85
N VAL A 289 -9.80 15.66 -8.81
CA VAL A 289 -8.82 14.61 -9.10
C VAL A 289 -7.44 15.24 -9.17
N ASN A 290 -6.42 14.49 -8.81
CA ASN A 290 -5.04 14.99 -8.78
C ASN A 290 -4.28 14.91 -10.11
N HIS A 291 -4.95 14.43 -11.17
CA HIS A 291 -4.45 14.41 -12.55
C HIS A 291 -5.04 15.55 -13.40
N HIS A 292 -5.77 16.49 -12.78
CA HIS A 292 -6.38 17.63 -13.46
C HIS A 292 -6.58 18.81 -12.51
N ASP A 293 -6.51 20.03 -13.03
CA ASP A 293 -6.69 21.24 -12.22
C ASP A 293 -8.17 21.49 -11.89
N HIS A 294 -9.08 21.27 -12.84
CA HIS A 294 -10.50 21.56 -12.66
C HIS A 294 -11.27 20.40 -12.02
N ARG A 295 -12.43 20.72 -11.45
CA ARG A 295 -13.41 19.71 -11.04
C ARG A 295 -13.86 18.88 -12.24
N VAL A 296 -14.15 17.62 -11.98
CA VAL A 296 -14.73 16.69 -12.96
C VAL A 296 -16.09 16.21 -12.48
N SER A 297 -17.01 16.04 -13.43
CA SER A 297 -18.37 15.60 -13.17
C SER A 297 -18.66 14.25 -13.81
N PHE A 298 -19.38 13.38 -13.10
CA PHE A 298 -19.86 12.11 -13.63
C PHE A 298 -20.91 12.36 -14.72
N LYS A 299 -20.78 11.68 -15.86
CA LYS A 299 -21.74 11.70 -16.96
C LYS A 299 -22.03 10.29 -17.44
N TYR A 300 -23.29 10.05 -17.80
CA TYR A 300 -23.74 8.81 -18.43
C TYR A 300 -24.81 9.12 -19.50
N PRO A 301 -24.66 8.57 -20.73
CA PRO A 301 -23.39 8.10 -21.29
C PRO A 301 -22.38 9.25 -21.40
N LEU A 302 -21.09 8.94 -21.59
CA LEU A 302 -20.09 10.00 -21.86
C LEU A 302 -20.36 10.69 -23.21
N GLY A 303 -20.79 9.91 -24.21
CA GLY A 303 -21.14 10.37 -25.56
C GLY A 303 -20.05 10.09 -26.61
N PRO A 304 -20.42 9.94 -27.89
CA PRO A 304 -19.52 9.47 -28.94
C PRO A 304 -18.21 10.28 -29.03
N GLY A 305 -17.09 9.58 -29.11
CA GLY A 305 -15.77 10.19 -29.27
C GLY A 305 -14.63 9.22 -29.02
N GLU A 306 -13.43 9.64 -29.40
CA GLU A 306 -12.19 8.94 -29.04
C GLU A 306 -11.66 9.53 -27.72
N TRP A 307 -11.83 8.77 -26.64
CA TRP A 307 -11.50 9.21 -25.30
C TRP A 307 -10.36 8.40 -24.72
N ARG A 308 -9.41 9.06 -24.06
CA ARG A 308 -8.37 8.42 -23.26
C ARG A 308 -8.48 8.87 -21.82
N CYS A 309 -8.33 7.93 -20.90
CA CYS A 309 -8.37 8.23 -19.48
C CYS A 309 -7.15 9.04 -19.04
N GLY A 310 -7.38 10.18 -18.39
CA GLY A 310 -6.32 11.03 -17.84
C GLY A 310 -5.47 10.40 -16.71
N VAL A 311 -5.80 9.17 -16.26
CA VAL A 311 -5.09 8.45 -15.20
C VAL A 311 -4.35 7.23 -15.76
N CYS A 312 -5.06 6.29 -16.38
CA CYS A 312 -4.46 5.04 -16.88
C CYS A 312 -4.06 5.09 -18.37
N TRP A 313 -4.43 6.14 -19.10
CA TRP A 313 -4.15 6.33 -20.53
C TRP A 313 -4.77 5.29 -21.48
N GLU A 314 -5.61 4.40 -20.96
CA GLU A 314 -6.41 3.46 -21.74
C GLU A 314 -7.65 4.14 -22.34
N GLU A 315 -8.18 3.53 -23.40
CA GLU A 315 -9.41 3.96 -24.08
C GLU A 315 -10.62 3.91 -23.14
N ILE A 316 -11.49 4.92 -23.22
CA ILE A 316 -12.77 4.94 -22.52
C ILE A 316 -13.87 4.55 -23.49
N ASP A 317 -14.58 3.47 -23.18
CA ASP A 317 -15.82 3.15 -23.86
C ASP A 317 -16.90 4.17 -23.48
N TRP A 318 -17.23 5.03 -24.44
CA TRP A 318 -18.11 6.18 -24.25
C TRP A 318 -19.59 5.81 -24.03
N SER A 319 -19.96 4.54 -24.24
CA SER A 319 -21.31 4.04 -23.99
C SER A 319 -21.64 3.93 -22.50
N TYR A 320 -20.62 3.95 -21.63
CA TYR A 320 -20.75 3.84 -20.19
C TYR A 320 -20.48 5.19 -19.48
N GLY A 321 -20.60 5.15 -18.15
CA GLY A 321 -20.32 6.29 -17.28
C GLY A 321 -18.82 6.62 -17.20
N ALA A 322 -18.50 7.91 -17.18
CA ALA A 322 -17.16 8.43 -16.98
C ALA A 322 -17.19 9.82 -16.32
N TYR A 323 -16.06 10.28 -15.79
CA TYR A 323 -15.90 11.66 -15.34
C TYR A 323 -15.34 12.52 -16.45
N SER A 324 -15.87 13.72 -16.63
CA SER A 324 -15.41 14.69 -17.62
C SER A 324 -15.32 16.10 -17.03
N CYS A 325 -14.38 16.89 -17.55
CA CYS A 325 -14.29 18.31 -17.24
C CYS A 325 -15.22 19.10 -18.17
N SER A 326 -15.94 20.09 -17.65
CA SER A 326 -16.75 21.02 -18.46
C SER A 326 -15.92 22.10 -19.14
N LEU A 327 -14.75 22.43 -18.57
CA LEU A 327 -13.84 23.47 -19.08
C LEU A 327 -12.81 22.93 -20.08
N CYS A 328 -12.53 21.62 -20.04
CA CYS A 328 -11.56 20.96 -20.91
C CYS A 328 -12.26 19.88 -21.77
N PRO A 329 -12.68 20.22 -23.02
CA PRO A 329 -13.57 19.38 -23.82
C PRO A 329 -13.10 17.95 -24.09
N ASN A 330 -11.79 17.70 -24.11
CA ASN A 330 -11.20 16.40 -24.42
C ASN A 330 -10.67 15.66 -23.18
N TYR A 331 -10.99 16.13 -21.97
CA TYR A 331 -10.52 15.49 -20.74
C TYR A 331 -11.60 14.58 -20.14
N ALA A 332 -11.27 13.29 -20.02
CA ALA A 332 -12.13 12.30 -19.39
C ALA A 332 -11.33 11.28 -18.58
N ILE A 333 -12.00 10.64 -17.61
CA ILE A 333 -11.42 9.61 -16.74
C ILE A 333 -12.45 8.49 -16.54
N HIS A 334 -12.03 7.21 -16.60
CA HIS A 334 -12.90 6.11 -16.20
C HIS A 334 -13.44 6.31 -14.78
N SER A 335 -14.69 5.93 -14.54
CA SER A 335 -15.33 6.08 -13.22
C SER A 335 -14.54 5.46 -12.06
N LEU A 336 -13.94 4.29 -12.29
CA LEU A 336 -13.11 3.62 -11.28
C LEU A 336 -11.71 4.24 -11.12
N CYS A 337 -11.16 4.85 -12.17
CA CYS A 337 -9.90 5.58 -12.08
C CYS A 337 -10.09 6.87 -11.29
N ALA A 338 -11.16 7.62 -11.57
CA ALA A 338 -11.47 8.88 -10.89
C ALA A 338 -11.72 8.70 -9.38
N THR A 339 -12.31 7.57 -8.97
CA THR A 339 -12.66 7.28 -7.56
C THR A 339 -11.66 6.38 -6.84
N ARG A 340 -10.48 6.16 -7.43
CA ARG A 340 -9.38 5.46 -6.77
C ARG A 340 -8.85 6.30 -5.62
N LYS A 341 -8.60 5.70 -4.45
CA LYS A 341 -8.25 6.40 -3.20
C LYS A 341 -7.02 7.33 -3.27
N ASP A 342 -6.15 7.12 -4.24
CA ASP A 342 -4.95 7.92 -4.49
C ASP A 342 -5.14 8.95 -5.63
N VAL A 343 -6.34 9.09 -6.17
CA VAL A 343 -6.66 10.01 -7.26
C VAL A 343 -7.56 11.17 -6.82
N TRP A 344 -8.57 10.91 -6.00
CA TRP A 344 -9.50 11.93 -5.48
C TRP A 344 -9.41 12.07 -3.96
N ASP A 345 -9.74 13.26 -3.48
CA ASP A 345 -9.70 13.67 -2.07
C ASP A 345 -10.81 13.04 -1.20
N GLY A 346 -11.79 12.37 -1.80
CA GLY A 346 -12.91 11.75 -1.09
C GLY A 346 -14.08 12.69 -0.79
N ILE A 347 -14.07 13.91 -1.35
CA ILE A 347 -15.07 14.94 -1.09
C ILE A 347 -16.05 15.03 -2.27
N GLU A 348 -17.36 14.95 -1.98
CA GLU A 348 -18.43 15.23 -2.94
C GLU A 348 -18.72 16.73 -3.00
N LEU A 349 -18.73 17.30 -4.21
CA LEU A 349 -18.83 18.73 -4.45
C LEU A 349 -20.08 19.13 -5.25
N ASP A 350 -21.01 18.19 -5.46
CA ASP A 350 -22.30 18.49 -6.08
C ASP A 350 -23.09 19.54 -5.29
N GLY A 351 -23.41 20.66 -5.96
CA GLY A 351 -24.07 21.81 -5.34
C GLY A 351 -23.16 22.74 -4.52
N VAL A 352 -21.86 22.44 -4.41
CA VAL A 352 -20.87 23.31 -3.75
C VAL A 352 -20.30 24.30 -4.77
N PRO A 353 -20.43 25.63 -4.57
CA PRO A 353 -19.80 26.62 -5.44
C PRO A 353 -18.28 26.41 -5.57
N GLU A 354 -17.71 26.79 -6.70
CA GLU A 354 -16.26 26.77 -6.89
C GLU A 354 -15.67 28.07 -6.33
N GLU A 355 -14.82 27.95 -5.31
CA GLU A 355 -14.11 29.10 -4.73
C GLU A 355 -12.82 29.33 -5.54
N ILE A 356 -12.56 30.59 -5.90
CA ILE A 356 -11.30 30.96 -6.56
C ILE A 356 -10.22 31.01 -5.48
N GLU A 357 -9.42 29.95 -5.37
CA GLU A 357 -8.27 29.93 -4.45
C GLU A 357 -7.16 30.87 -4.96
N ASP A 358 -6.52 31.61 -4.04
CA ASP A 358 -5.31 32.40 -4.34
C ASP A 358 -4.11 31.46 -4.57
N ILE A 359 -3.95 31.03 -5.81
CA ILE A 359 -2.87 30.15 -6.26
C ILE A 359 -1.62 30.91 -6.74
N GLU A 360 -1.74 32.23 -6.95
CA GLU A 360 -0.68 33.05 -7.56
C GLU A 360 0.49 33.25 -6.58
N PRO A 361 1.75 32.98 -6.99
CA PRO A 361 2.91 33.09 -6.09
C PRO A 361 3.28 34.52 -5.72
N PHE A 362 2.97 35.48 -6.59
CA PHE A 362 3.35 36.86 -6.40
C PHE A 362 2.28 37.83 -6.91
N LYS A 363 2.35 39.07 -6.42
CA LYS A 363 1.63 40.20 -6.99
C LYS A 363 2.62 41.06 -7.77
N ARG A 364 2.28 41.40 -9.02
CA ARG A 364 3.09 42.34 -9.81
C ARG A 364 2.83 43.76 -9.32
N ASN A 365 3.88 44.46 -8.91
CA ASN A 365 3.78 45.83 -8.41
C ASN A 365 3.89 46.84 -9.56
N ASP A 366 4.83 46.62 -10.48
CA ASP A 366 5.04 47.37 -11.72
C ASP A 366 5.62 46.45 -12.83
N ASP A 367 6.03 47.00 -13.97
CA ASP A 367 6.56 46.23 -15.11
C ASP A 367 7.83 45.43 -14.79
N SER A 368 8.54 45.81 -13.73
CA SER A 368 9.84 45.26 -13.33
C SER A 368 9.87 44.65 -11.94
N THR A 369 8.92 44.95 -11.05
CA THR A 369 8.95 44.48 -9.66
C THR A 369 7.76 43.63 -9.24
N ILE A 370 8.02 42.60 -8.42
CA ILE A 370 7.00 41.70 -7.87
C ILE A 370 7.13 41.58 -6.34
N THR A 371 6.01 41.35 -5.65
CA THR A 371 5.94 40.95 -4.25
C THR A 371 5.70 39.45 -4.17
N HIS A 372 6.72 38.65 -3.81
CA HIS A 372 6.66 37.18 -3.85
C HIS A 372 6.33 36.59 -2.47
N CYS A 373 5.47 35.56 -2.40
CA CYS A 373 5.02 35.00 -1.12
C CYS A 373 6.12 34.37 -0.26
N ALA A 374 7.17 33.85 -0.89
CA ALA A 374 8.30 33.19 -0.21
C ALA A 374 9.41 34.16 0.25
N HIS A 375 9.29 35.47 0.01
CA HIS A 375 10.34 36.43 0.38
C HIS A 375 9.74 37.79 0.78
N GLN A 376 10.29 38.42 1.81
CA GLN A 376 9.70 39.64 2.39
C GLN A 376 9.89 40.88 1.52
N HIS A 377 11.00 40.98 0.79
CA HIS A 377 11.31 42.13 -0.06
C HIS A 377 10.76 41.96 -1.48
N ASN A 378 10.63 43.08 -2.19
CA ASN A 378 10.28 43.07 -3.61
C ASN A 378 11.42 42.45 -4.42
N LEU A 379 11.06 41.73 -5.49
CA LEU A 379 12.01 41.19 -6.44
C LEU A 379 11.94 41.95 -7.76
N MET A 380 13.09 42.36 -8.28
CA MET A 380 13.24 43.01 -9.57
C MET A 380 13.54 41.96 -10.64
N SER A 381 12.83 42.04 -11.77
CA SER A 381 13.11 41.28 -12.98
C SER A 381 14.34 41.86 -13.67
N LEU A 382 15.36 41.04 -13.84
CA LEU A 382 16.63 41.40 -14.48
C LEU A 382 16.87 40.52 -15.70
N ARG A 383 17.58 41.07 -16.68
CA ARG A 383 18.06 40.35 -17.86
C ARG A 383 19.57 40.12 -17.73
N LYS A 384 20.02 38.94 -18.11
CA LYS A 384 21.40 38.51 -17.97
C LYS A 384 22.31 39.26 -18.96
N ASP A 385 23.18 40.14 -18.45
CA ASP A 385 24.28 40.77 -19.21
C ASP A 385 25.66 40.13 -18.89
N GLY A 386 25.72 39.10 -18.03
CA GLY A 386 26.95 38.41 -17.61
C GLY A 386 26.71 37.13 -16.82
N GLU A 387 27.77 36.44 -16.40
CA GLU A 387 27.70 35.20 -15.61
C GLU A 387 27.31 35.47 -14.15
N GLU A 388 26.05 35.19 -13.78
CA GLU A 388 25.59 35.21 -12.39
C GLU A 388 25.74 33.79 -11.80
N ASN A 389 26.79 33.57 -11.01
CA ASN A 389 27.06 32.28 -10.34
C ASN A 389 26.24 32.06 -9.07
N SER A 390 25.26 32.94 -8.80
CA SER A 390 24.34 32.80 -7.68
C SER A 390 23.38 31.62 -7.89
N LEU A 391 22.96 31.00 -6.78
CA LEU A 391 22.03 29.87 -6.79
C LEU A 391 20.60 30.38 -6.60
N CYS A 392 19.66 29.79 -7.33
CA CYS A 392 18.24 30.05 -7.15
C CYS A 392 17.79 29.61 -5.75
N GLY A 393 17.16 30.50 -4.98
CA GLY A 393 16.64 30.22 -3.64
C GLY A 393 15.49 29.20 -3.60
N ALA A 394 14.94 28.81 -4.75
CA ALA A 394 13.93 27.77 -4.85
C ALA A 394 14.54 26.40 -5.16
N CYS A 395 15.21 26.24 -6.30
CA CYS A 395 15.69 24.93 -6.77
C CYS A 395 17.18 24.67 -6.51
N VAL A 396 17.89 25.63 -5.91
CA VAL A 396 19.33 25.60 -5.58
C VAL A 396 20.24 25.37 -6.78
N ARG A 397 19.76 25.63 -8.00
CA ARG A 397 20.57 25.55 -9.23
C ARG A 397 21.11 26.92 -9.63
N PRO A 398 22.27 26.99 -10.30
CA PRO A 398 22.81 28.24 -10.80
C PRO A 398 21.84 29.01 -11.71
N ILE A 399 21.91 30.35 -11.68
CA ILE A 399 21.10 31.22 -12.55
C ILE A 399 21.63 31.19 -13.99
N GLY A 400 21.14 30.23 -14.75
CA GLY A 400 21.42 30.09 -16.18
C GLY A 400 20.46 30.88 -17.09
N SER A 401 19.24 31.19 -16.61
CA SER A 401 18.18 31.78 -17.42
C SER A 401 18.49 33.21 -17.85
N TYR A 402 17.99 33.59 -19.04
CA TYR A 402 18.13 34.94 -19.57
C TYR A 402 17.39 35.98 -18.71
N THR A 403 16.29 35.56 -18.07
CA THR A 403 15.43 36.34 -17.18
C THR A 403 15.39 35.68 -15.79
N PHE A 404 15.53 36.49 -14.75
CA PHE A 404 15.47 36.05 -13.35
C PHE A 404 14.98 37.19 -12.45
N TYR A 405 14.57 36.84 -11.23
CA TYR A 405 14.13 37.79 -10.22
C TYR A 405 15.16 37.88 -9.10
N LYS A 406 15.66 39.08 -8.80
CA LYS A 406 16.62 39.35 -7.72
C LYS A 406 16.02 40.30 -6.70
N CYS A 407 16.31 40.11 -5.43
CA CYS A 407 15.89 41.03 -4.38
C CYS A 407 16.29 42.48 -4.69
N SER A 408 15.40 43.44 -4.42
CA SER A 408 15.66 44.86 -4.59
C SER A 408 16.64 45.44 -3.56
N GLU A 409 16.76 44.80 -2.41
CA GLU A 409 17.64 45.24 -1.32
C GLU A 409 19.09 44.78 -1.56
N SER A 410 20.05 45.70 -1.45
CA SER A 410 21.45 45.46 -1.81
C SER A 410 22.13 44.35 -0.99
N GLU A 411 21.74 44.21 0.28
CA GLU A 411 22.30 43.22 1.21
C GLU A 411 21.63 41.85 1.10
N CYS A 412 20.56 41.72 0.30
CA CYS A 412 19.80 40.49 0.19
C CYS A 412 20.17 39.73 -1.09
N ILE A 413 20.75 38.55 -0.92
CA ILE A 413 21.21 37.69 -2.03
C ILE A 413 20.11 36.82 -2.63
N PHE A 414 18.85 36.99 -2.22
CA PHE A 414 17.75 36.14 -2.68
C PHE A 414 17.48 36.36 -4.17
N ILE A 415 17.54 35.26 -4.93
CA ILE A 415 17.38 35.25 -6.38
C ILE A 415 16.58 34.02 -6.81
N LEU A 416 15.72 34.16 -7.81
CA LEU A 416 14.89 33.07 -8.34
C LEU A 416 14.98 33.03 -9.87
N HIS A 417 15.01 31.82 -10.45
CA HIS A 417 14.67 31.66 -11.86
C HIS A 417 13.25 32.16 -12.11
N GLU A 418 12.98 32.68 -13.31
CA GLU A 418 11.61 33.07 -13.69
C GLU A 418 10.62 31.91 -13.51
N MET A 419 10.99 30.69 -13.91
CA MET A 419 10.14 29.51 -13.69
C MET A 419 9.89 29.21 -12.21
N CYS A 420 10.90 29.39 -11.36
CA CYS A 420 10.78 29.16 -9.92
C CYS A 420 9.89 30.21 -9.24
N ALA A 421 9.96 31.47 -9.68
CA ALA A 421 9.08 32.53 -9.20
C ALA A 421 7.61 32.30 -9.59
N ASN A 422 7.34 31.56 -10.68
CA ASN A 422 5.99 31.25 -11.14
C ASN A 422 5.40 29.94 -10.54
N LEU A 423 6.08 29.31 -9.58
CA LEU A 423 5.55 28.11 -8.91
C LEU A 423 4.32 28.46 -8.06
N ARG A 424 3.18 27.82 -8.34
CA ARG A 424 1.92 28.11 -7.63
C ARG A 424 2.02 27.83 -6.13
N LYS A 425 1.38 28.67 -5.31
CA LYS A 425 1.26 28.49 -3.85
C LYS A 425 0.61 27.16 -3.46
N LYS A 426 -0.31 26.69 -4.29
CA LYS A 426 -0.93 25.37 -4.19
C LYS A 426 -0.91 24.68 -5.53
N LYS A 427 -0.59 23.39 -5.53
CA LYS A 427 -0.51 22.57 -6.75
C LYS A 427 -1.28 21.26 -6.55
N ARG A 428 -2.23 20.96 -7.45
CA ARG A 428 -2.77 19.60 -7.58
C ARG A 428 -1.76 18.75 -8.31
N HIS A 429 -1.43 17.59 -7.74
CA HIS A 429 -0.34 16.76 -8.24
C HIS A 429 -0.61 15.30 -7.96
N PHE A 430 -0.31 14.39 -8.89
CA PHE A 430 -0.64 12.95 -8.77
C PHE A 430 -0.03 12.24 -7.54
N LEU A 431 0.93 12.87 -6.86
CA LEU A 431 1.51 12.38 -5.60
C LEU A 431 0.57 12.51 -4.40
N SER A 432 -0.45 13.39 -4.49
CA SER A 432 -1.41 13.64 -3.43
C SER A 432 -2.82 13.85 -4.01
N PRO A 433 -3.85 13.17 -3.48
CA PRO A 433 -5.24 13.48 -3.81
C PRO A 433 -5.65 14.93 -3.49
N GLU A 434 -5.04 15.51 -2.45
CA GLU A 434 -5.28 16.89 -2.00
C GLU A 434 -4.20 17.84 -2.55
N PRO A 435 -4.49 19.15 -2.72
CA PRO A 435 -3.49 20.12 -3.17
C PRO A 435 -2.29 20.18 -2.23
N LEU A 436 -1.09 20.18 -2.80
CA LEU A 436 0.15 20.40 -2.06
C LEU A 436 0.40 21.90 -1.91
N HIS A 437 1.00 22.31 -0.79
CA HIS A 437 1.36 23.70 -0.49
C HIS A 437 2.81 23.96 -0.82
N LEU A 438 3.13 25.16 -1.32
CA LEU A 438 4.51 25.59 -1.53
C LEU A 438 5.06 26.15 -0.22
N SER A 439 6.19 25.63 0.24
CA SER A 439 6.89 26.09 1.43
C SER A 439 8.39 26.22 1.18
N VAL A 440 9.07 26.97 2.03
CA VAL A 440 10.53 27.08 2.04
C VAL A 440 11.08 26.17 3.13
N LEU A 441 11.89 25.20 2.74
CA LEU A 441 12.57 24.27 3.61
C LEU A 441 13.97 24.78 3.95
N GLU A 442 14.20 24.98 5.24
CA GLU A 442 15.53 25.13 5.84
C GLU A 442 15.89 23.80 6.51
N GLN A 443 17.04 23.22 6.17
CA GLN A 443 17.44 21.93 6.74
C GLN A 443 17.86 22.10 8.20
N SER A 444 17.48 21.14 9.03
CA SER A 444 17.98 21.04 10.42
C SER A 444 19.10 20.01 10.49
N ASP A 445 20.17 20.32 11.24
CA ASP A 445 21.29 19.40 11.44
C ASP A 445 20.86 18.07 12.09
N ASP A 446 19.86 18.12 12.98
CA ASP A 446 19.41 16.96 13.76
C ASP A 446 18.42 16.04 13.01
N SER A 447 17.67 16.58 12.04
CA SER A 447 16.62 15.83 11.33
C SER A 447 16.43 16.32 9.89
N PRO A 448 17.21 15.81 8.93
CA PRO A 448 17.05 16.21 7.54
C PRO A 448 15.70 15.75 6.98
N THR A 449 14.98 16.65 6.32
CA THR A 449 13.69 16.33 5.70
C THR A 449 13.91 15.55 4.40
N ALA A 450 13.28 14.39 4.29
CA ALA A 450 13.35 13.54 3.10
C ALA A 450 12.08 13.66 2.24
N CYS A 451 12.26 13.62 0.92
CA CYS A 451 11.17 13.60 -0.04
C CYS A 451 10.39 12.29 0.03
N SER A 452 9.07 12.36 0.21
CA SER A 452 8.15 11.22 0.26
C SER A 452 8.13 10.39 -1.04
N ALA A 453 8.52 10.97 -2.19
CA ALA A 453 8.52 10.27 -3.47
C ALA A 453 9.83 9.51 -3.74
N CYS A 454 10.97 10.19 -3.63
CA CYS A 454 12.28 9.62 -3.99
C CYS A 454 13.09 9.12 -2.78
N LEU A 455 12.62 9.39 -1.55
CA LEU A 455 13.26 9.03 -0.28
C LEU A 455 14.68 9.58 -0.13
N GLN A 456 15.04 10.63 -0.87
CA GLN A 456 16.28 11.36 -0.71
C GLN A 456 16.02 12.61 0.14
N VAL A 457 17.06 13.07 0.85
CA VAL A 457 17.03 14.36 1.55
C VAL A 457 16.71 15.46 0.54
N CYS A 458 15.70 16.26 0.83
CA CYS A 458 15.32 17.40 -0.01
C CYS A 458 16.45 18.44 -0.02
N SER A 459 16.61 19.17 -1.12
CA SER A 459 17.48 20.34 -1.08
C SER A 459 16.84 21.44 -0.21
N GLU A 460 17.66 22.33 0.36
CA GLU A 460 17.15 23.58 0.93
C GLU A 460 16.44 24.40 -0.15
N GLY A 461 15.53 25.30 0.21
CA GLY A 461 14.75 26.07 -0.76
C GLY A 461 13.32 25.59 -0.86
N PHE A 462 12.71 25.67 -2.04
CA PHE A 462 11.28 25.39 -2.16
C PHE A 462 11.01 23.89 -2.14
N VAL A 463 9.91 23.51 -1.49
CA VAL A 463 9.35 22.16 -1.52
C VAL A 463 7.82 22.26 -1.61
N TYR A 464 7.19 21.17 -2.01
CA TYR A 464 5.75 21.02 -1.89
C TYR A 464 5.41 20.11 -0.72
N ASP A 465 4.60 20.58 0.23
CA ASP A 465 4.28 19.86 1.45
C ASP A 465 2.78 19.65 1.66
N HIS A 466 2.47 18.64 2.47
CA HIS A 466 1.14 18.34 2.96
C HIS A 466 1.23 17.49 4.23
N ASP A 467 0.48 17.83 5.28
CA ASP A 467 0.54 17.18 6.60
C ASP A 467 0.44 15.64 6.53
N THR A 468 -0.54 15.13 5.77
CA THR A 468 -0.80 13.68 5.62
C THR A 468 0.11 12.97 4.60
N TYR A 469 0.46 13.61 3.48
CA TYR A 469 1.16 12.96 2.36
C TYR A 469 2.69 13.19 2.38
N GLY A 470 3.14 14.12 3.23
CA GLY A 470 4.54 14.47 3.47
C GLY A 470 5.08 15.52 2.50
N THR A 471 6.40 15.65 2.48
CA THR A 471 7.12 16.67 1.72
C THR A 471 7.66 16.09 0.41
N PHE A 472 7.61 16.88 -0.66
CA PHE A 472 8.07 16.53 -1.99
C PHE A 472 9.08 17.56 -2.49
N ASP A 473 10.28 17.08 -2.81
CA ASP A 473 11.30 17.89 -3.47
C ASP A 473 10.77 18.43 -4.81
N LEU A 474 11.20 19.64 -5.18
CA LEU A 474 10.76 20.29 -6.42
C LEU A 474 10.92 19.40 -7.64
N LEU A 475 12.02 18.65 -7.76
CA LEU A 475 12.26 17.77 -8.91
C LEU A 475 11.22 16.65 -9.02
N CYS A 476 10.80 16.10 -7.88
CA CYS A 476 9.77 15.07 -7.85
C CYS A 476 8.38 15.66 -8.13
N SER A 477 8.11 16.87 -7.62
CA SER A 477 6.85 17.59 -7.82
C SER A 477 6.73 18.25 -9.21
N SER A 478 7.83 18.34 -9.97
CA SER A 478 7.85 18.90 -11.33
C SER A 478 7.57 17.86 -12.41
N ILE A 479 7.52 16.57 -12.05
CA ILE A 479 7.11 15.53 -12.99
C ILE A 479 5.63 15.75 -13.30
N ASP A 480 5.27 15.72 -14.58
CA ASP A 480 3.88 15.66 -15.02
C ASP A 480 3.55 14.25 -15.54
N VAL A 481 2.30 13.83 -15.41
CA VAL A 481 1.82 12.53 -15.92
C VAL A 481 0.89 12.77 -17.11
N PRO A 482 1.17 12.16 -18.27
CA PRO A 482 2.18 11.13 -18.47
C PRO A 482 3.58 11.72 -18.60
N PHE A 483 4.57 11.01 -18.06
CA PHE A 483 5.95 11.46 -18.04
C PHE A 483 6.69 10.98 -19.28
N ILE A 484 7.12 11.92 -20.13
CA ILE A 484 7.94 11.62 -21.30
C ILE A 484 9.41 11.61 -20.87
N HIS A 485 10.00 10.43 -20.80
CA HIS A 485 11.37 10.24 -20.34
C HIS A 485 12.25 9.68 -21.46
N GLY A 486 13.45 10.23 -21.65
CA GLY A 486 14.34 9.86 -22.77
C GLY A 486 14.78 8.39 -22.78
N SER A 487 14.64 7.69 -21.66
CA SER A 487 15.03 6.28 -21.53
C SER A 487 14.01 5.28 -22.07
N HIS A 488 12.81 5.72 -22.46
CA HIS A 488 11.75 4.84 -22.96
C HIS A 488 10.85 5.55 -23.98
N PRO A 489 10.49 4.91 -25.12
CA PRO A 489 9.71 5.56 -26.17
C PRO A 489 8.23 5.81 -25.82
N HIS A 490 7.67 5.07 -24.86
CA HIS A 490 6.29 5.27 -24.43
C HIS A 490 6.19 6.22 -23.22
N PRO A 491 5.08 6.97 -23.09
CA PRO A 491 4.83 7.75 -21.90
C PRO A 491 4.76 6.87 -20.65
N LEU A 492 5.40 7.31 -19.56
CA LEU A 492 5.41 6.61 -18.29
C LEU A 492 4.30 7.15 -17.37
N LEU A 493 3.60 6.27 -16.67
CA LEU A 493 2.50 6.62 -15.79
C LEU A 493 2.89 6.47 -14.33
N TYR A 494 2.25 7.23 -13.44
CA TYR A 494 2.34 7.01 -12.01
C TYR A 494 1.58 5.74 -11.61
N LEU A 495 2.28 4.80 -10.97
CA LEU A 495 1.74 3.50 -10.58
C LEU A 495 1.90 3.30 -9.08
N LYS A 496 0.76 3.25 -8.37
CA LYS A 496 0.70 2.81 -6.98
C LYS A 496 0.57 1.29 -6.93
N LEU A 497 1.54 0.64 -6.29
CA LEU A 497 1.64 -0.82 -6.23
C LEU A 497 0.73 -1.39 -5.15
N GLN A 498 0.16 -2.56 -5.42
CA GLN A 498 -0.63 -3.31 -4.44
C GLN A 498 0.29 -3.97 -3.42
N HIS A 499 -0.24 -4.21 -2.21
CA HIS A 499 0.53 -4.85 -1.14
C HIS A 499 1.05 -6.23 -1.59
N GLY A 500 2.33 -6.50 -1.34
CA GLY A 500 3.00 -7.75 -1.76
C GLY A 500 3.55 -7.74 -3.19
N HIS A 501 3.24 -6.72 -4.00
CA HIS A 501 3.85 -6.53 -5.32
C HIS A 501 5.04 -5.57 -5.23
N PHE A 502 6.04 -5.81 -6.07
CA PHE A 502 7.16 -4.90 -6.25
C PHE A 502 7.46 -4.71 -7.74
N LYS A 503 8.13 -3.61 -8.07
CA LYS A 503 8.69 -3.32 -9.39
C LYS A 503 10.12 -2.86 -9.23
N THR A 504 10.99 -3.36 -10.10
CA THR A 504 12.42 -3.04 -10.09
C THR A 504 12.68 -1.84 -10.98
N CYS A 505 13.45 -0.86 -10.48
CA CYS A 505 13.89 0.26 -11.30
C CYS A 505 14.91 -0.21 -12.36
N GLN A 506 14.67 0.12 -13.62
CA GLN A 506 15.54 -0.27 -14.74
C GLN A 506 16.96 0.31 -14.63
N SER A 507 17.11 1.47 -13.99
CA SER A 507 18.40 2.15 -13.87
C SER A 507 19.22 1.61 -12.69
N CYS A 508 18.67 1.63 -11.47
CA CYS A 508 19.43 1.28 -10.27
C CYS A 508 19.22 -0.15 -9.75
N GLY A 509 18.29 -0.91 -10.32
CA GLY A 509 18.01 -2.30 -9.91
C GLY A 509 17.33 -2.46 -8.56
N ILE A 510 16.86 -1.37 -7.94
CA ILE A 510 16.22 -1.41 -6.61
C ILE A 510 14.73 -1.74 -6.76
N ASP A 511 14.24 -2.63 -5.90
CA ASP A 511 12.83 -2.99 -5.83
C ASP A 511 12.03 -1.99 -5.02
N HIS A 512 10.94 -1.50 -5.60
CA HIS A 512 9.98 -0.60 -4.97
C HIS A 512 8.66 -1.32 -4.75
N THR A 513 8.10 -1.19 -3.54
CA THR A 513 6.85 -1.85 -3.11
C THR A 513 5.67 -0.89 -2.99
N LYS A 514 5.88 0.43 -3.16
CA LYS A 514 4.85 1.47 -2.96
C LYS A 514 4.46 2.17 -4.24
N VAL A 515 5.41 2.86 -4.88
CA VAL A 515 5.17 3.70 -6.06
C VAL A 515 6.33 3.60 -7.02
N VAL A 516 6.03 3.66 -8.32
CA VAL A 516 6.99 3.77 -9.43
C VAL A 516 6.38 4.61 -10.55
N ILE A 517 7.22 5.09 -11.46
CA ILE A 517 6.78 5.67 -12.73
C ILE A 517 7.12 4.65 -13.83
N GLY A 518 6.17 4.25 -14.67
CA GLY A 518 6.44 3.20 -15.63
C GLY A 518 5.40 2.96 -16.72
N CYS A 519 5.81 2.13 -17.68
CA CYS A 519 5.00 1.64 -18.78
C CYS A 519 4.63 0.18 -18.52
N LEU A 520 3.34 -0.07 -18.24
CA LEU A 520 2.84 -1.44 -17.99
C LEU A 520 2.99 -2.33 -19.22
N LYS A 521 2.75 -1.81 -20.43
CA LYS A 521 2.84 -2.55 -21.69
C LYS A 521 4.25 -3.12 -21.94
N CYS A 522 5.28 -2.36 -21.60
CA CYS A 522 6.67 -2.75 -21.79
C CYS A 522 7.33 -3.33 -20.54
N ASN A 523 6.61 -3.40 -19.41
CA ASN A 523 7.15 -3.76 -18.10
C ASN A 523 8.43 -2.97 -17.76
N TYR A 524 8.41 -1.65 -18.03
CA TYR A 524 9.53 -0.73 -17.83
C TYR A 524 9.21 0.24 -16.69
N PHE A 525 10.07 0.31 -15.65
CA PHE A 525 9.80 1.12 -14.46
C PHE A 525 11.04 1.89 -14.02
N LEU A 526 10.80 3.09 -13.50
CA LEU A 526 11.78 3.94 -12.86
C LEU A 526 11.30 4.29 -11.46
N ASP A 527 12.25 4.38 -10.52
CA ASP A 527 12.02 5.08 -9.27
C ASP A 527 12.09 6.60 -9.51
N PHE A 528 11.61 7.39 -8.54
CA PHE A 528 11.63 8.85 -8.67
C PHE A 528 13.04 9.42 -8.74
N ARG A 529 14.03 8.81 -8.10
CA ARG A 529 15.42 9.31 -8.12
C ARG A 529 15.99 9.24 -9.52
N CYS A 530 15.88 8.07 -10.14
CA CYS A 530 16.32 7.80 -11.51
C CYS A 530 15.50 8.60 -12.53
N ALA A 531 14.19 8.76 -12.31
CA ALA A 531 13.33 9.56 -13.18
C ALA A 531 13.67 11.06 -13.17
N THR A 532 14.23 11.57 -12.06
CA THR A 532 14.62 12.99 -11.91
C THR A 532 16.09 13.27 -12.20
N LEU A 533 16.86 12.29 -12.69
CA LEU A 533 18.26 12.52 -13.03
C LEU A 533 18.38 13.60 -14.11
N PRO A 534 19.26 14.61 -13.93
CA PRO A 534 19.47 15.62 -14.95
C PRO A 534 20.04 14.99 -16.23
N LEU A 535 19.48 15.33 -17.38
CA LEU A 535 19.97 14.84 -18.66
C LEU A 535 21.41 15.29 -18.92
N THR A 536 21.77 16.51 -18.51
CA THR A 536 23.11 17.06 -18.62
C THR A 536 23.60 17.61 -17.28
N VAL A 537 24.89 17.42 -17.00
CA VAL A 537 25.56 17.93 -15.79
C VAL A 537 26.89 18.56 -16.16
N SER A 538 27.22 19.69 -15.53
CA SER A 538 28.54 20.30 -15.61
C SER A 538 29.22 20.15 -14.25
N LEU A 539 30.41 19.56 -14.23
CA LEU A 539 31.18 19.31 -13.02
C LEU A 539 32.45 20.17 -13.04
N PRO A 540 32.86 20.77 -11.90
CA PRO A 540 34.03 21.66 -11.84
C PRO A 540 35.34 21.04 -12.35
N ARG A 541 35.48 19.72 -12.27
CA ARG A 541 36.69 19.01 -12.72
C ARG A 541 36.78 18.87 -14.24
N TYR A 542 35.68 19.12 -14.94
CA TYR A 542 35.53 18.90 -16.38
C TYR A 542 35.01 20.17 -17.06
N ASP A 543 35.40 21.34 -16.53
CA ASP A 543 34.85 22.69 -16.74
C ASP A 543 34.55 23.09 -18.20
N ASP A 544 35.12 22.42 -19.21
CA ASP A 544 34.93 22.75 -20.61
C ASP A 544 33.85 21.91 -21.35
N HIS A 545 33.34 20.81 -20.78
CA HIS A 545 32.40 19.93 -21.51
C HIS A 545 31.32 19.32 -20.59
N PRO A 546 30.02 19.63 -20.79
CA PRO A 546 28.94 19.02 -20.03
C PRO A 546 28.85 17.51 -20.32
N LEU A 547 28.60 16.73 -19.26
CA LEU A 547 28.34 15.30 -19.38
C LEU A 547 26.85 15.07 -19.62
N THR A 548 26.52 14.13 -20.50
CA THR A 548 25.15 13.74 -20.84
C THR A 548 24.84 12.35 -20.29
N LEU A 549 23.62 12.16 -19.80
CA LEU A 549 23.12 10.87 -19.30
C LEU A 549 22.82 9.93 -20.48
N CYS A 550 23.52 8.79 -20.51
CA CYS A 550 23.27 7.68 -21.40
C CYS A 550 22.46 6.59 -20.69
N TYR A 551 21.47 6.01 -21.39
CA TYR A 551 20.56 5.00 -20.84
C TYR A 551 21.02 3.56 -21.04
N GLY A 552 22.30 3.38 -21.37
CA GLY A 552 22.92 2.11 -21.74
C GLY A 552 22.86 1.83 -23.24
N GLU A 553 23.81 1.05 -23.71
CA GLU A 553 23.96 0.61 -25.10
C GLU A 553 24.50 -0.83 -25.14
N LYS A 554 24.15 -1.56 -26.20
CA LYS A 554 24.75 -2.88 -26.46
C LYS A 554 26.08 -2.68 -27.17
N SER A 555 27.12 -2.35 -26.43
CA SER A 555 28.51 -2.30 -26.92
C SER A 555 29.36 -3.38 -26.27
N SER A 556 30.30 -3.93 -27.03
CA SER A 556 31.34 -4.84 -26.51
C SER A 556 32.47 -4.11 -25.79
N ASP A 557 32.44 -2.77 -25.85
CA ASP A 557 33.49 -1.91 -25.32
C ASP A 557 33.37 -1.80 -23.81
N LYS A 558 34.53 -1.62 -23.15
CA LYS A 558 34.62 -1.49 -21.70
C LYS A 558 34.87 -0.03 -21.35
N TYR A 559 33.87 0.65 -20.80
CA TYR A 559 34.07 2.01 -20.29
C TYR A 559 34.47 1.97 -18.81
N TRP A 560 35.28 2.93 -18.39
CA TRP A 560 35.79 3.06 -17.02
C TRP A 560 35.32 4.37 -16.42
N CYS A 561 35.03 4.36 -15.12
CA CYS A 561 34.66 5.58 -14.42
C CYS A 561 35.90 6.35 -13.98
N ASP A 562 36.08 7.57 -14.48
CA ASP A 562 37.24 8.41 -14.16
C ASP A 562 37.34 8.84 -12.69
N ILE A 563 36.24 8.79 -11.93
CA ILE A 563 36.24 9.16 -10.50
C ILE A 563 36.70 8.00 -9.61
N CYS A 564 36.20 6.79 -9.85
CA CYS A 564 36.47 5.64 -8.96
C CYS A 564 37.39 4.59 -9.57
N GLU A 565 37.78 4.76 -10.84
CA GLU A 565 38.64 3.87 -11.62
C GLU A 565 38.10 2.43 -11.71
N ARG A 566 36.77 2.27 -11.67
CA ARG A 566 36.11 0.96 -11.82
C ARG A 566 35.40 0.86 -13.17
N GLU A 567 35.36 -0.34 -13.72
CA GLU A 567 34.62 -0.66 -14.94
C GLU A 567 33.13 -0.28 -14.76
N THR A 568 32.58 0.35 -15.77
CA THR A 568 31.15 0.67 -15.86
C THR A 568 30.45 -0.46 -16.63
N ASN A 569 29.16 -0.65 -16.38
CA ASN A 569 28.37 -1.58 -17.17
C ASN A 569 27.70 -0.79 -18.30
N THR A 570 28.07 -1.09 -19.55
CA THR A 570 27.57 -0.41 -20.75
C THR A 570 26.07 -0.60 -20.96
N GLU A 571 25.48 -1.65 -20.40
CA GLU A 571 24.03 -1.89 -20.44
C GLU A 571 23.25 -1.10 -19.38
N THR A 572 23.96 -0.46 -18.43
CA THR A 572 23.36 0.38 -17.37
C THR A 572 23.52 1.86 -17.68
N TRP A 573 22.85 2.71 -16.90
CA TRP A 573 22.92 4.15 -17.13
C TRP A 573 24.23 4.75 -16.58
N PHE A 574 24.84 5.66 -17.33
CA PHE A 574 26.07 6.37 -16.99
C PHE A 574 26.09 7.78 -17.60
N TYR A 575 26.95 8.66 -17.10
CA TYR A 575 27.20 9.96 -17.70
C TYR A 575 28.42 9.90 -18.62
N THR A 576 28.37 10.55 -19.78
CA THR A 576 29.51 10.65 -20.69
C THR A 576 29.62 12.02 -21.36
N GLY A 577 30.84 12.47 -21.62
CA GLY A 577 31.11 13.68 -22.39
C GLY A 577 31.33 13.34 -23.86
N SER A 578 30.54 13.94 -24.76
CA SER A 578 30.62 13.68 -26.20
C SER A 578 31.98 14.04 -26.81
N GLU A 579 32.66 15.04 -26.25
CA GLU A 579 33.94 15.56 -26.76
C GLU A 579 35.14 15.10 -25.93
N SER A 580 34.94 14.81 -24.64
CA SER A 580 36.02 14.46 -23.71
C SER A 580 36.25 12.95 -23.58
N GLY A 581 35.30 12.10 -24.00
CA GLY A 581 35.37 10.65 -23.82
C GLY A 581 35.26 10.18 -22.37
N VAL A 582 35.06 11.11 -21.43
CA VAL A 582 34.89 10.85 -20.00
C VAL A 582 33.64 10.01 -19.80
N THR A 583 33.73 8.96 -18.98
CA THR A 583 32.57 8.17 -18.56
C THR A 583 32.53 8.13 -17.04
N LEU A 584 31.36 8.33 -16.44
CA LEU A 584 31.18 8.32 -14.98
C LEU A 584 29.95 7.52 -14.58
N HIS A 585 30.06 6.73 -13.50
CA HIS A 585 28.88 6.13 -12.88
C HIS A 585 27.94 7.22 -12.37
N ILE A 586 26.62 7.01 -12.43
CA ILE A 586 25.61 7.92 -11.86
C ILE A 586 25.94 8.26 -10.41
N LEU A 587 26.28 7.26 -9.59
CA LEU A 587 26.56 7.45 -8.17
C LEU A 587 27.82 8.31 -7.93
N CYS A 588 28.80 8.25 -8.82
CA CYS A 588 30.01 9.08 -8.73
C CYS A 588 29.67 10.54 -9.02
N VAL A 589 28.84 10.80 -10.04
CA VAL A 589 28.32 12.14 -10.35
C VAL A 589 27.46 12.69 -9.21
N LEU A 590 26.50 11.90 -8.71
CA LEU A 590 25.62 12.33 -7.61
C LEU A 590 26.37 12.54 -6.31
N GLY A 591 27.40 11.73 -6.03
CA GLY A 591 28.30 11.93 -4.90
C GLY A 591 28.94 13.31 -4.98
N ASP A 592 29.56 13.64 -6.10
CA ASP A 592 30.23 14.93 -6.31
C ASP A 592 29.24 16.12 -6.19
N ILE A 593 28.02 15.97 -6.74
CA ILE A 593 26.95 16.98 -6.59
C ILE A 593 26.51 17.16 -5.13
N ARG A 594 26.34 16.08 -4.36
CA ARG A 594 25.96 16.18 -2.94
C ARG A 594 27.06 16.80 -2.09
N TYR A 595 28.32 16.51 -2.40
CA TYR A 595 29.46 17.14 -1.72
C TYR A 595 29.55 18.65 -2.02
N LEU A 596 29.10 19.10 -3.20
CA LEU A 596 29.01 20.54 -3.52
C LEU A 596 27.94 21.28 -2.69
N HIS A 597 26.83 20.62 -2.34
CA HIS A 597 25.75 21.23 -1.56
C HIS A 597 25.95 21.12 -0.03
N CYS A 598 26.58 20.06 0.50
CA CYS A 598 26.75 19.90 1.95
C CYS A 598 27.93 20.68 2.58
N PHE A 599 28.89 21.21 1.81
CA PHE A 599 30.10 21.84 2.38
C PHE A 599 30.12 23.38 2.37
N ARG A 600 29.07 24.08 1.90
CA ARG A 600 29.08 25.56 1.84
C ARG A 600 28.36 26.28 3.00
N LEU A 601 27.79 25.56 3.97
CA LEU A 601 27.18 26.16 5.18
C LEU A 601 28.05 26.05 6.45
N GLY A 602 29.31 25.65 6.31
CA GLY A 602 30.26 25.55 7.41
C GLY A 602 31.58 26.24 7.10
N ARG A 603 31.58 27.58 7.01
CA ARG A 603 32.72 28.52 7.20
C ARG A 603 32.38 29.89 6.58
N LEU A 604 31.69 30.73 7.34
CA LEU A 604 32.01 32.14 7.59
C LEU A 604 31.08 32.68 8.69
#